data_AF-A0A2S9FLF2-F1
#
_entry.id   AF-A0A2S9FLF2-F1
#
_cell.length_a   1.000
_cell.length_b   1.000
_cell.length_c   1.000
_cell.angle_alpha   90.00
_cell.angle_beta   90.00
_cell.angle_gamma   90.00
#
_symmetry.space_group_name_H-M   'P 1'
#
loop_
_entity.id
_entity.type
_entity.pdbx_description
1 polymer ?
#
loop_
_entity_poly.entity_id
_entity_poly.type
_entity_poly.pdbx_seq_one_letter_code
_entity_poly.pdbx_strand_id
1 'polypeptide(L)'
;ARRGGQWLDWFDDQGIAGVGMGMITLRAPRRGEKRPPEHILEEITGADEALTGPEVDAFFARREFLHDTSNEKLLATRLSTAPVFLEEHSLPGAQGWEVIGAAVRRPGGPGAAIGVDEVSRALFAGCRGEVPLGALIELLAAHHGVDAGALGDAAMP
;
A
#
# COMPACT_ATOMS: atom_id res chain seq x y z
N ALA A 1 -10.41 39.56 -14.34
CA ALA A 1 -11.62 39.61 -13.51
C ALA A 1 -12.81 38.90 -14.16
N ARG A 2 -13.40 39.42 -15.27
CA ARG A 2 -14.62 38.85 -15.91
C ARG A 2 -14.58 37.34 -16.21
N ARG A 3 -13.45 36.85 -16.73
CA ARG A 3 -13.27 35.42 -17.05
C ARG A 3 -13.22 34.52 -15.80
N GLY A 4 -12.72 35.05 -14.68
CA GLY A 4 -12.67 34.31 -13.41
C GLY A 4 -14.06 34.11 -12.82
N GLY A 5 -14.90 35.17 -12.82
CA GLY A 5 -16.29 35.07 -12.37
C GLY A 5 -17.09 34.04 -13.15
N GLN A 6 -16.96 34.03 -14.47
CA GLN A 6 -17.63 33.04 -15.33
C GLN A 6 -17.24 31.59 -15.03
N TRP A 7 -15.99 31.33 -14.59
CA TRP A 7 -15.57 30.00 -14.15
C TRP A 7 -16.15 29.63 -12.79
N LEU A 8 -16.24 30.58 -11.85
CA LEU A 8 -16.82 30.34 -10.52
C LEU A 8 -18.32 30.05 -10.61
N ASP A 9 -19.07 30.82 -11.42
CA ASP A 9 -20.49 30.58 -11.67
C ASP A 9 -20.71 29.18 -12.27
N TRP A 10 -19.86 28.79 -13.23
CA TRP A 10 -19.91 27.45 -13.81
C TRP A 10 -19.54 26.35 -12.81
N PHE A 11 -18.56 26.56 -11.93
CA PHE A 11 -18.23 25.60 -10.88
C PHE A 11 -19.42 25.39 -9.92
N ASP A 12 -20.12 26.46 -9.54
CA ASP A 12 -21.32 26.39 -8.70
C ASP A 12 -22.45 25.62 -9.40
N ASP A 13 -22.73 25.94 -10.67
CA ASP A 13 -23.73 25.26 -11.50
C ASP A 13 -23.45 23.75 -11.67
N GLN A 14 -22.18 23.34 -11.61
CA GLN A 14 -21.76 21.93 -11.69
C GLN A 14 -21.59 21.26 -10.32
N GLY A 15 -21.83 21.96 -9.21
CA GLY A 15 -21.65 21.43 -7.85
C GLY A 15 -20.18 21.09 -7.52
N ILE A 16 -19.22 21.79 -8.14
CA ILE A 16 -17.79 21.58 -7.90
C ILE A 16 -17.42 22.19 -6.55
N ALA A 17 -17.10 21.33 -5.58
CA ALA A 17 -16.75 21.74 -4.21
C ALA A 17 -15.27 22.17 -4.04
N GLY A 18 -14.40 21.91 -5.02
CA GLY A 18 -12.99 22.27 -4.95
C GLY A 18 -12.20 21.93 -6.21
N VAL A 19 -11.01 22.52 -6.33
CA VAL A 19 -10.05 22.26 -7.41
C VAL A 19 -8.71 21.88 -6.78
N GLY A 20 -8.30 20.63 -6.99
CA GLY A 20 -6.98 20.14 -6.61
C GLY A 20 -6.04 20.08 -7.81
N MET A 21 -4.73 20.19 -7.56
CA MET A 21 -3.72 19.81 -8.54
C MET A 21 -3.21 18.41 -8.23
N GLY A 22 -2.95 17.62 -9.26
CA GLY A 22 -2.44 16.26 -9.10
C GLY A 22 -2.51 15.50 -10.40
N MET A 23 -2.51 14.17 -10.28
CA MET A 23 -2.58 13.25 -11.40
C MET A 23 -3.70 12.23 -11.17
N ILE A 24 -4.45 11.96 -12.23
CA ILE A 24 -5.50 10.94 -12.24
C ILE A 24 -5.08 9.87 -13.25
N THR A 25 -4.92 8.64 -12.78
CA THR A 25 -4.62 7.47 -13.61
C THR A 25 -5.87 6.60 -13.67
N LEU A 26 -6.27 6.21 -14.88
CA LEU A 26 -7.51 5.47 -15.13
C LEU A 26 -7.22 4.28 -16.03
N ARG A 27 -7.79 3.13 -15.70
CA ARG A 27 -7.81 1.95 -16.56
C ARG A 27 -9.25 1.61 -16.89
N ALA A 28 -9.59 1.62 -18.18
CA ALA A 28 -10.92 1.24 -18.63
C ALA A 28 -11.21 -0.23 -18.27
N PRO A 29 -12.45 -0.56 -17.88
CA PRO A 29 -12.84 -1.94 -17.63
C PRO A 29 -12.74 -2.76 -18.92
N ARG A 30 -12.39 -4.04 -18.80
CA ARG A 30 -12.38 -4.97 -19.92
C ARG A 30 -13.81 -5.21 -20.40
N ARG A 31 -13.95 -5.62 -21.66
CA ARG A 31 -15.26 -5.94 -22.22
C ARG A 31 -15.91 -7.08 -21.42
N GLY A 32 -17.09 -6.81 -20.86
CA GLY A 32 -17.85 -7.77 -20.06
C GLY A 32 -17.47 -7.82 -18.58
N GLU A 33 -16.49 -7.01 -18.15
CA GLU A 33 -16.13 -6.85 -16.75
C GLU A 33 -17.26 -6.14 -15.99
N LYS A 34 -17.70 -6.72 -14.88
CA LYS A 34 -18.80 -6.21 -14.04
C LYS A 34 -18.33 -5.76 -12.66
N ARG A 35 -17.02 -5.78 -12.39
CA ARG A 35 -16.51 -5.38 -11.07
C ARG A 35 -16.81 -3.90 -10.82
N PRO A 36 -17.10 -3.51 -9.57
CA PRO A 36 -17.15 -2.09 -9.22
C PRO A 36 -15.79 -1.44 -9.47
N PRO A 37 -15.76 -0.15 -9.86
CA PRO A 37 -14.51 0.56 -10.00
C PRO A 37 -13.82 0.66 -8.64
N GLU A 38 -12.51 0.45 -8.63
CA GLU A 38 -11.68 0.69 -7.47
C GLU A 38 -11.22 2.16 -7.48
N HIS A 39 -11.41 2.84 -6.34
CA HIS A 39 -10.99 4.23 -6.16
C HIS A 39 -9.93 4.29 -5.06
N ILE A 40 -8.72 4.69 -5.45
CA ILE A 40 -7.60 4.89 -4.52
C ILE A 40 -7.18 6.34 -4.64
N LEU A 41 -7.21 7.03 -3.50
CA LEU A 41 -6.93 8.46 -3.39
C LEU A 41 -5.74 8.59 -2.44
N GLU A 42 -4.60 8.97 -2.99
CA GLU A 42 -3.35 9.10 -2.24
C GLU A 42 -2.85 10.54 -2.32
N GLU A 43 -2.31 11.03 -1.20
CA GLU A 43 -1.62 12.30 -1.15
C GLU A 43 -0.12 12.05 -1.33
N ILE A 44 0.45 12.55 -2.43
CA ILE A 44 1.87 12.44 -2.75
C ILE A 44 2.49 13.82 -2.59
N THR A 45 3.37 13.98 -1.61
CA THR A 45 3.92 15.29 -1.23
C THR A 45 5.42 15.42 -1.47
N GLY A 46 6.14 14.32 -1.74
CA GLY A 46 7.57 14.36 -2.01
C GLY A 46 7.89 14.97 -3.37
N ALA A 47 8.88 15.88 -3.39
CA ALA A 47 9.29 16.61 -4.60
C ALA A 47 9.76 15.71 -5.75
N ASP A 48 10.24 14.50 -5.44
CA ASP A 48 10.73 13.51 -6.41
C ASP A 48 9.83 12.27 -6.51
N GLU A 49 8.59 12.36 -6.01
CA GLU A 49 7.67 11.22 -5.91
C GLU A 49 6.68 11.12 -7.09
N ALA A 50 7.06 11.66 -8.25
CA ALA A 50 6.19 11.69 -9.42
C ALA A 50 5.83 10.28 -9.92
N LEU A 51 4.57 10.06 -10.31
CA LEU A 51 4.14 8.81 -10.93
C LEU A 51 4.69 8.73 -12.36
N THR A 52 5.29 7.58 -12.68
CA THR A 52 5.71 7.23 -14.04
C THR A 52 4.76 6.20 -14.63
N GLY A 53 4.67 6.13 -15.95
CA GLY A 53 3.87 5.10 -16.64
C GLY A 53 4.14 3.67 -16.13
N PRO A 54 5.41 3.24 -16.03
CA PRO A 54 5.75 1.93 -15.48
C PRO A 54 5.30 1.72 -14.03
N GLU A 55 5.35 2.75 -13.18
CA GLU A 55 4.88 2.64 -11.80
C GLU A 55 3.36 2.46 -11.74
N VAL A 56 2.62 3.22 -12.55
CA VAL A 56 1.17 3.11 -12.68
C VAL A 56 0.77 1.72 -13.20
N ASP A 57 1.47 1.21 -14.21
CA ASP A 57 1.22 -0.13 -14.75
C ASP A 57 1.50 -1.22 -13.73
N ALA A 58 2.61 -1.12 -12.99
CA ALA A 58 2.96 -2.08 -11.95
C ALA A 58 1.97 -2.04 -10.77
N PHE A 59 1.48 -0.85 -10.41
CA PHE A 59 0.42 -0.69 -9.41
C PHE A 59 -0.86 -1.38 -9.85
N PHE A 60 -1.35 -1.10 -11.06
CA PHE A 60 -2.55 -1.76 -11.58
C PHE A 60 -2.40 -3.28 -11.71
N ALA A 61 -1.22 -3.78 -12.08
CA ALA A 61 -0.95 -5.21 -12.13
C ALA A 61 -1.06 -5.88 -10.74
N ARG A 62 -0.61 -5.21 -9.68
CA ARG A 62 -0.75 -5.70 -8.29
C ARG A 62 -2.19 -5.68 -7.82
N ARG A 63 -2.94 -4.61 -8.12
CA ARG A 63 -4.39 -4.54 -7.81
C ARG A 63 -5.18 -5.63 -8.52
N GLU A 64 -4.86 -5.88 -9.80
CA GLU A 64 -5.46 -6.97 -10.56
C GLU A 64 -5.11 -8.34 -9.99
N PHE A 65 -3.84 -8.58 -9.66
CA PHE A 65 -3.41 -9.82 -9.03
C PHE A 65 -4.18 -10.10 -7.73
N LEU A 66 -4.30 -9.10 -6.85
CA LEU A 66 -5.03 -9.25 -5.59
C LEU A 66 -6.52 -9.50 -5.81
N HIS A 67 -7.14 -8.82 -6.78
CA HIS A 67 -8.53 -9.05 -7.13
C HIS A 67 -8.78 -10.49 -7.62
N ASP A 68 -7.87 -11.05 -8.41
CA ASP A 68 -8.04 -12.38 -9.02
C ASP A 68 -7.47 -13.52 -8.14
N THR A 69 -7.02 -13.20 -6.92
CA THR A 69 -6.37 -14.13 -6.00
C THR A 69 -7.15 -14.19 -4.69
N SER A 70 -7.76 -15.33 -4.39
CA SER A 70 -8.41 -15.56 -3.10
C SER A 70 -7.39 -15.58 -1.96
N ASN A 71 -7.84 -15.37 -0.72
CA ASN A 71 -7.00 -15.41 0.46
C ASN A 71 -6.25 -16.74 0.59
N GLU A 72 -6.90 -17.87 0.32
CA GLU A 72 -6.26 -19.19 0.36
C GLU A 72 -5.15 -19.32 -0.67
N LYS A 73 -5.38 -18.77 -1.87
CA LYS A 73 -4.37 -18.76 -2.94
C LYS A 73 -3.23 -17.80 -2.61
N LEU A 74 -3.52 -16.67 -1.96
CA LEU A 74 -2.52 -15.71 -1.52
C LEU A 74 -1.62 -16.31 -0.44
N LEU A 75 -2.21 -17.00 0.54
CA LEU A 75 -1.48 -17.76 1.57
C LEU A 75 -0.59 -18.86 0.95
N ALA A 76 -1.01 -19.47 -0.15
CA ALA A 76 -0.20 -20.46 -0.87
C ALA A 76 0.90 -19.84 -1.76
N THR A 77 0.93 -18.52 -1.93
CA THR A 77 1.88 -17.84 -2.83
C THR A 77 3.22 -17.57 -2.15
N ARG A 78 4.30 -17.70 -2.90
CA ARG A 78 5.66 -17.32 -2.47
C ARG A 78 5.88 -15.85 -2.81
N LEU A 79 5.93 -15.00 -1.77
CA LEU A 79 6.14 -13.57 -1.92
C LEU A 79 7.57 -13.19 -1.59
N SER A 80 8.04 -12.13 -2.26
CA SER A 80 9.32 -11.50 -1.97
C SER A 80 9.10 -10.04 -1.65
N THR A 81 9.74 -9.55 -0.59
CA THR A 81 9.72 -8.14 -0.23
C THR A 81 10.43 -7.34 -1.30
N ALA A 82 9.77 -6.28 -1.78
CA ALA A 82 10.36 -5.37 -2.75
C ALA A 82 11.58 -4.66 -2.14
N PRO A 83 12.50 -4.10 -2.95
CA PRO A 83 13.58 -3.26 -2.44
C PRO A 83 12.99 -2.02 -1.75
N VAL A 84 13.02 -2.01 -0.42
CA VAL A 84 12.45 -0.97 0.44
C VAL A 84 13.44 -0.63 1.56
N PHE A 85 13.33 0.57 2.10
CA PHE A 85 14.01 0.96 3.33
C PHE A 85 13.17 0.55 4.54
N LEU A 86 13.83 0.05 5.57
CA LEU A 86 13.27 -0.05 6.92
C LEU A 86 13.81 1.13 7.73
N GLU A 87 12.92 2.02 8.13
CA GLU A 87 13.21 3.16 9.00
C GLU A 87 12.78 2.79 10.43
N GLU A 88 13.69 2.95 11.39
CA GLU A 88 13.42 2.74 12.82
C GLU A 88 13.70 4.03 13.59
N HIS A 89 12.77 4.40 14.46
CA HIS A 89 12.94 5.53 15.37
C HIS A 89 13.05 5.01 16.79
N SER A 90 14.10 5.43 17.49
CA SER A 90 14.38 5.03 18.86
C SER A 90 14.60 6.24 19.76
N LEU A 91 14.18 6.12 21.01
CA LEU A 91 14.49 7.08 22.07
C LEU A 91 15.49 6.48 23.06
N PRO A 92 16.28 7.30 23.76
CA PRO A 92 17.06 6.83 24.90
C PRO A 92 16.13 6.38 26.02
N GLY A 93 16.33 5.14 26.49
CA GLY A 93 15.64 4.52 27.62
C GLY A 93 16.59 4.15 28.76
N ALA A 94 16.03 3.52 29.80
CA ALA A 94 16.79 3.21 31.01
C ALA A 94 17.90 2.15 30.79
N GLN A 95 17.77 1.34 29.74
CA GLN A 95 18.70 0.25 29.40
C GLN A 95 19.36 0.41 28.02
N GLY A 96 19.24 1.59 27.39
CA GLY A 96 19.76 1.84 26.04
C GLY A 96 18.68 2.38 25.11
N TRP A 97 18.88 2.25 23.80
CA TRP A 97 17.90 2.70 22.81
C TRP A 97 16.66 1.80 22.83
N GLU A 98 15.48 2.43 22.88
CA GLU A 98 14.18 1.77 22.83
C GLU A 98 13.47 2.19 21.54
N VAL A 99 13.08 1.22 20.70
CA VAL A 99 12.37 1.48 19.45
C VAL A 99 10.94 1.93 19.77
N ILE A 100 10.56 3.11 19.29
CA ILE A 100 9.24 3.71 19.49
C ILE A 100 8.36 3.67 18.24
N GLY A 101 8.94 3.34 17.08
CA GLY A 101 8.22 3.22 15.84
C GLY A 101 9.10 2.73 14.70
N ALA A 102 8.47 2.12 13.70
CA ALA A 102 9.13 1.71 12.49
C ALA A 102 8.22 1.91 11.28
N ALA A 103 8.83 2.14 10.12
CA ALA A 103 8.13 2.25 8.86
C ALA A 103 8.91 1.56 7.74
N VAL A 104 8.19 0.98 6.78
CA VAL A 104 8.77 0.53 5.51
C VAL A 104 8.49 1.61 4.47
N ARG A 105 9.55 2.12 3.84
CA ARG A 105 9.47 3.16 2.82
C ARG A 105 9.99 2.64 1.49
N ARG A 106 9.21 2.84 0.43
CA ARG A 106 9.68 2.52 -0.92
C ARG A 106 10.59 3.65 -1.46
N PRO A 107 11.76 3.32 -2.03
CA PRO A 107 12.55 4.29 -2.78
C PRO A 107 11.87 4.65 -4.12
N GLY A 108 11.65 5.94 -4.36
CA GLY A 108 11.14 6.46 -5.63
C GLY A 108 9.68 6.11 -5.93
N GLY A 109 9.19 6.55 -7.08
CA GLY A 109 7.75 6.53 -7.39
C GLY A 109 6.97 7.35 -6.35
N PRO A 110 5.73 7.00 -5.97
CA PRO A 110 4.92 7.77 -5.02
C PRO A 110 5.46 7.76 -3.56
N GLY A 111 6.66 7.22 -3.31
CA GLY A 111 7.33 7.27 -2.00
C GLY A 111 6.57 6.63 -0.85
N ALA A 112 5.65 5.70 -1.15
CA ALA A 112 4.75 5.11 -0.18
C ALA A 112 5.49 4.60 1.07
N ALA A 113 4.96 4.98 2.23
CA ALA A 113 5.47 4.58 3.53
C ALA A 113 4.33 3.96 4.34
N ILE A 114 4.60 2.80 4.94
CA ILE A 114 3.66 2.13 5.84
C ILE A 114 4.31 1.98 7.21
N GLY A 115 3.58 2.35 8.26
CA GLY A 115 3.98 2.04 9.62
C GLY A 115 3.96 0.52 9.81
N VAL A 116 4.99 -0.02 10.47
CA VAL A 116 5.11 -1.46 10.70
C VAL A 116 5.40 -1.73 12.17
N ASP A 117 4.74 -2.76 12.69
CA ASP A 117 5.05 -3.35 13.98
C ASP A 117 6.11 -4.45 13.84
N GLU A 118 6.46 -5.07 14.97
CA GLU A 118 7.44 -6.17 15.01
C GLU A 118 7.03 -7.35 14.11
N VAL A 119 5.75 -7.73 14.14
CA VAL A 119 5.22 -8.87 13.38
C VAL A 119 5.30 -8.61 11.88
N SER A 120 4.85 -7.44 11.42
CA SER A 120 4.89 -7.04 10.01
C SER A 120 6.32 -6.93 9.51
N ARG A 121 7.24 -6.40 10.33
CA ARG A 121 8.67 -6.37 10.00
C ARG A 121 9.26 -7.76 9.82
N ALA A 122 8.97 -8.66 10.75
CA ALA A 122 9.43 -10.04 10.68
C ALA A 122 8.85 -10.75 9.45
N LEU A 123 7.58 -10.51 9.12
CA LEU A 123 6.95 -11.00 7.90
C LEU A 123 7.66 -10.51 6.64
N PHE A 124 7.92 -9.20 6.52
CA PHE A 124 8.67 -8.64 5.40
C PHE A 124 10.10 -9.20 5.31
N ALA A 125 10.78 -9.40 6.43
CA ALA A 125 12.10 -10.02 6.45
C ALA A 125 12.06 -11.52 6.03
N GLY A 126 10.97 -12.22 6.34
CA GLY A 126 10.75 -13.62 5.99
C GLY A 126 10.35 -13.85 4.53
N CYS A 127 9.68 -12.88 3.90
CA CYS A 127 9.27 -12.90 2.50
C CYS A 127 10.48 -12.82 1.54
N ARG A 128 11.14 -13.96 1.33
CA ARG A 128 12.29 -14.13 0.40
C ARG A 128 11.97 -14.96 -0.85
N GLY A 129 10.70 -15.30 -1.08
CA GLY A 129 10.26 -16.21 -2.15
C GLY A 129 10.55 -17.70 -1.90
N GLU A 130 11.09 -18.06 -0.73
CA GLU A 130 11.55 -19.40 -0.39
C GLU A 130 10.47 -20.33 0.18
N VAL A 131 9.38 -19.78 0.72
CA VAL A 131 8.24 -20.53 1.29
C VAL A 131 6.94 -19.78 1.03
N PRO A 132 5.78 -20.47 1.03
CA PRO A 132 4.47 -19.83 0.96
C PRO A 132 4.25 -18.84 2.11
N LEU A 133 3.47 -17.79 1.86
CA LEU A 133 3.09 -16.78 2.85
C LEU A 133 2.47 -17.41 4.10
N GLY A 134 1.58 -18.39 3.94
CA GLY A 134 0.93 -19.08 5.06
C GLY A 134 1.93 -19.76 6.00
N ALA A 135 3.02 -20.33 5.47
CA ALA A 135 4.05 -20.95 6.29
C ALA A 135 4.82 -19.93 7.14
N LEU A 136 5.02 -18.70 6.62
CA LEU A 136 5.62 -17.62 7.39
C LEU A 136 4.67 -17.14 8.50
N ILE A 137 3.38 -17.03 8.18
CA ILE A 137 2.35 -16.64 9.16
C ILE A 137 2.24 -17.68 10.28
N GLU A 138 2.22 -18.97 9.96
CA GLU A 138 2.22 -20.05 10.95
C GLU A 138 3.46 -19.99 11.86
N LEU A 139 4.63 -19.73 11.29
CA LEU A 139 5.87 -19.58 12.05
C LEU A 139 5.81 -18.38 13.01
N LEU A 140 5.33 -17.23 12.53
CA LEU A 140 5.17 -16.03 13.35
C LEU A 140 4.13 -16.25 14.45
N ALA A 141 3.00 -16.87 14.13
CA ALA A 141 1.96 -17.20 15.10
C ALA A 141 2.51 -18.09 16.22
N ALA A 142 3.27 -19.13 15.86
CA ALA A 142 3.94 -20.00 16.83
C ALA A 142 4.96 -19.26 17.69
N HIS A 143 5.74 -18.34 17.10
CA HIS A 143 6.73 -17.54 17.82
C HIS A 143 6.09 -16.59 18.85
N HIS A 144 4.99 -15.93 18.48
CA HIS A 144 4.29 -14.98 19.34
C HIS A 144 3.20 -15.63 20.22
N GLY A 145 2.96 -16.93 20.09
CA GLY A 145 1.95 -17.66 20.87
C GLY A 145 0.51 -17.24 20.56
N VAL A 146 0.23 -16.87 19.31
CA VAL A 146 -1.09 -16.43 18.85
C VAL A 146 -1.72 -17.45 17.91
N ASP A 147 -3.02 -17.32 17.64
CA ASP A 147 -3.72 -18.17 16.68
C ASP A 147 -3.30 -17.86 15.23
N ALA A 148 -2.93 -18.89 14.48
CA ALA A 148 -2.44 -18.74 13.11
C ALA A 148 -3.55 -18.36 12.12
N GLY A 149 -4.79 -18.81 12.35
CA GLY A 149 -5.94 -18.44 11.52
C GLY A 149 -6.27 -16.96 11.67
N ALA A 150 -6.37 -16.48 12.92
CA ALA A 150 -6.60 -15.08 13.22
C ALA A 150 -5.49 -14.16 12.70
N LEU A 151 -4.22 -14.57 12.84
CA LEU A 151 -3.11 -13.81 12.26
C LEU A 151 -3.14 -13.84 10.72
N GLY A 152 -3.52 -14.98 10.14
CA GLY A 152 -3.74 -15.13 8.70
C GLY A 152 -4.79 -14.18 8.16
N ASP A 153 -5.97 -14.15 8.79
CA ASP A 153 -7.07 -13.27 8.41
C ASP A 153 -6.69 -11.78 8.56
N ALA A 154 -5.97 -11.44 9.63
CA ALA A 154 -5.48 -10.07 9.86
C ALA A 154 -4.42 -9.61 8.85
N ALA A 155 -3.70 -10.54 8.22
CA ALA A 155 -2.68 -10.25 7.22
C ALA A 155 -3.22 -10.12 5.79
N MET A 156 -4.52 -10.38 5.57
CA MET A 156 -5.14 -10.27 4.25
C MET A 156 -5.50 -8.81 3.90
N PRO A 157 -5.44 -8.43 2.61
CA PRO A 157 -5.73 -7.08 2.14
C PRO A 157 -7.22 -6.71 2.13
#